data_AF-B2FJG6-F1
#
_entry.id   AF-B2FJG6-F1
#
_cell.length_a   1.000
_cell.length_b   1.000
_cell.length_c   1.000
_cell.angle_alpha   90.00
_cell.angle_beta   90.00
_cell.angle_gamma   90.00
#
_symmetry.space_group_name_H-M   'P 1'
#
loop_
_entity.id
_entity.type
_entity.pdbx_description
1 polymer ?
#
loop_
_entity_poly.entity_id
_entity_poly.type
_entity_poly.pdbx_seq_one_letter_code
_entity_poly.pdbx_strand_id
1 'polypeptide(L)'
;MADFKSLRGDSAFVISALLFAALLVASNASADGRCPSGQYPIGDQGVGGCAPIPGAGVTAREPGPAGQWHKTWGAIASSDATADAGVATGRPSKENAEQFALADYGRRGASDCRVIYTYRNQCVAW
;
A
#
# COMPACT_ATOMS: atom_id res chain seq x y z
N MET A 1 22.03 35.15 -62.03
CA MET A 1 21.17 33.95 -62.15
C MET A 1 21.64 32.95 -61.13
N ALA A 2 20.81 32.62 -60.14
CA ALA A 2 21.04 31.45 -59.30
C ALA A 2 20.31 30.28 -59.96
N ASP A 3 21.07 29.31 -60.46
CA ASP A 3 20.56 28.05 -60.99
C ASP A 3 19.88 27.27 -59.88
N PHE A 4 18.55 27.27 -59.86
CA PHE A 4 17.76 26.41 -58.99
C PHE A 4 17.69 25.02 -59.62
N LYS A 5 18.73 24.22 -59.39
CA LYS A 5 18.77 22.82 -59.83
C LYS A 5 17.73 22.05 -59.02
N SER A 6 16.66 21.66 -59.70
CA SER A 6 15.57 20.83 -59.19
C SER A 6 16.10 19.65 -58.38
N LEU A 7 15.84 19.67 -57.07
CA LEU A 7 16.09 18.55 -56.17
C LEU A 7 15.04 17.47 -56.49
N ARG A 8 15.28 16.67 -57.53
CA ARG A 8 14.69 15.33 -57.63
C ARG A 8 15.38 14.49 -56.55
N GLY A 9 14.86 14.58 -55.33
CA GLY A 9 15.31 13.74 -54.23
C GLY A 9 15.00 12.29 -54.60
N ASP A 10 16.04 11.49 -54.79
CA ASP A 10 15.90 10.05 -54.93
C ASP A 10 15.13 9.54 -53.70
N SER A 11 14.06 8.75 -53.92
CA SER A 11 13.19 8.28 -52.85
C SER A 11 13.99 7.62 -51.71
N ALA A 12 15.11 6.98 -52.05
CA ALA A 12 16.04 6.41 -51.08
C ALA A 12 16.72 7.46 -50.17
N PHE A 13 17.06 8.63 -50.71
CA PHE A 13 17.65 9.74 -49.95
C PHE A 13 16.63 10.37 -49.01
N VAL A 14 15.38 10.52 -49.48
CA VAL A 14 14.26 11.02 -48.65
C VAL A 14 13.93 10.03 -47.54
N ILE A 15 13.87 8.73 -47.85
CA ILE A 15 13.62 7.67 -46.84
C ILE A 15 14.76 7.62 -45.82
N SER A 16 16.01 7.70 -46.26
CA SER A 16 17.18 7.67 -45.37
C SER A 16 17.23 8.91 -44.46
N ALA A 17 16.92 10.09 -45.00
CA ALA A 17 16.81 11.31 -44.21
C ALA A 17 15.66 11.26 -43.18
N LEU A 18 14.52 10.69 -43.55
CA LEU A 18 13.38 10.49 -42.64
C LEU A 18 13.69 9.49 -41.52
N LEU A 19 14.37 8.39 -41.83
CA LEU A 19 14.81 7.41 -40.83
C LEU A 19 15.83 8.01 -39.86
N PHE A 20 16.77 8.79 -40.37
CA PHE A 20 17.76 9.48 -39.54
C PHE A 20 17.11 10.54 -38.63
N ALA A 21 16.16 11.29 -39.16
CA ALA A 21 15.36 12.24 -38.37
C ALA A 21 14.53 11.53 -37.28
N ALA A 22 13.94 10.37 -37.57
CA ALA A 22 13.19 9.58 -36.59
C ALA A 22 14.08 9.04 -35.45
N LEU A 23 15.31 8.63 -35.75
CA LEU A 23 16.30 8.20 -34.75
C LEU A 23 16.72 9.34 -33.81
N LEU A 24 16.85 10.56 -34.31
CA LEU A 24 17.23 11.74 -33.52
C LEU A 24 16.14 12.18 -32.52
N VAL A 25 14.86 11.86 -32.79
CA VAL A 25 13.74 12.21 -31.90
C VAL A 25 13.58 11.20 -30.75
N ALA A 26 14.14 10.00 -30.87
CA ALA A 26 13.99 8.91 -29.89
C ALA A 26 14.81 9.09 -28.60
N SER A 27 15.61 10.16 -28.45
CA SER A 27 16.63 10.26 -27.40
C SER A 27 16.16 10.77 -26.03
N ASN A 28 14.86 10.98 -25.82
CA ASN A 28 14.33 11.45 -24.54
C ASN A 28 13.76 10.29 -23.70
N ALA A 29 14.62 9.35 -23.31
CA ALA A 29 14.29 8.37 -22.29
C ALA A 29 14.72 8.91 -20.91
N SER A 30 13.79 9.52 -20.18
CA SER A 30 13.98 9.81 -18.76
C SER A 30 13.94 8.49 -17.99
N ALA A 31 15.10 8.00 -17.57
CA ALA A 31 15.19 6.91 -16.62
C ALA A 31 14.89 7.42 -15.20
N ASP A 32 13.69 7.98 -14.98
CA ASP A 32 13.15 8.14 -13.64
C ASP A 32 12.75 6.74 -13.17
N GLY A 33 13.74 6.01 -12.64
CA GLY A 33 13.48 4.77 -11.94
C GLY A 33 12.44 5.04 -10.85
N ARG A 34 11.48 4.14 -10.67
CA ARG A 34 10.47 4.23 -9.59
C ARG A 34 11.08 4.22 -8.18
N CYS A 35 12.39 4.07 -8.08
CA CYS A 35 13.15 3.88 -6.87
C CYS A 35 14.25 4.94 -6.75
N PRO A 36 14.52 5.44 -5.53
CA PRO A 36 15.63 6.34 -5.26
C PRO A 36 16.99 5.74 -5.67
N SER A 37 18.00 6.59 -5.83
CA SER A 37 19.37 6.17 -6.17
C SER A 37 19.88 5.05 -5.24
N GLY A 38 20.46 4.02 -5.84
CA GLY A 38 20.98 2.85 -5.13
C GLY A 38 19.95 1.76 -4.80
N GLN A 39 18.74 1.85 -5.37
CA GLN A 39 17.70 0.83 -5.25
C GLN A 39 17.18 0.38 -6.62
N TYR A 40 16.66 -0.85 -6.70
CA TYR A 40 16.03 -1.42 -7.89
C TYR A 40 14.57 -1.80 -7.60
N PRO A 41 13.67 -1.73 -8.59
CA PRO A 41 12.27 -2.10 -8.41
C PRO A 41 12.12 -3.61 -8.19
N ILE A 42 11.29 -3.99 -7.23
CA ILE A 42 10.88 -5.38 -6.96
C ILE A 42 9.36 -5.48 -7.00
N GLY A 43 8.84 -6.66 -7.35
CA GLY A 43 7.41 -6.95 -7.38
C GLY A 43 6.86 -7.26 -8.77
N ASP A 44 5.62 -7.77 -8.81
CA ASP A 44 4.88 -8.15 -10.02
C ASP A 44 3.63 -7.25 -10.17
N GLN A 45 2.78 -7.52 -11.15
CA GLN A 45 1.61 -6.76 -11.58
C GLN A 45 0.72 -6.24 -10.43
N GLY A 46 1.03 -5.03 -9.93
CA GLY A 46 0.21 -4.27 -8.98
C GLY A 46 0.75 -4.17 -7.55
N VAL A 47 1.81 -4.90 -7.20
CA VAL A 47 2.46 -4.82 -5.88
C VAL A 47 3.94 -4.58 -6.09
N GLY A 48 4.39 -3.34 -5.88
CA GLY A 48 5.77 -2.92 -6.14
C GLY A 48 6.45 -2.34 -4.91
N GLY A 49 7.77 -2.53 -4.82
CA GLY A 49 8.64 -1.95 -3.81
C GLY A 49 10.05 -1.68 -4.37
N CYS A 50 10.95 -1.20 -3.53
CA CYS A 50 12.34 -0.94 -3.87
C CYS A 50 13.26 -1.78 -2.98
N ALA A 51 14.27 -2.42 -3.58
CA ALA A 51 15.29 -3.19 -2.87
C ALA A 51 16.68 -2.54 -3.05
N PRO A 52 17.57 -2.61 -2.05
CA PRO A 52 18.90 -2.03 -2.13
C PRO A 52 19.80 -2.80 -3.10
N ILE A 53 20.62 -2.10 -3.89
CA ILE A 53 21.63 -2.71 -4.76
C ILE A 53 22.84 -3.14 -3.90
N PRO A 54 23.21 -4.43 -3.86
CA PRO A 54 24.36 -4.89 -3.09
C PRO A 54 25.65 -4.17 -3.52
N GLY A 55 26.36 -3.57 -2.56
CA GLY A 55 27.63 -2.89 -2.81
C GLY A 55 27.53 -1.47 -3.40
N ALA A 56 26.35 -1.01 -3.81
CA ALA A 56 26.12 0.41 -4.01
C ALA A 56 26.06 1.03 -2.62
N GLY A 57 26.93 2.00 -2.32
CA GLY A 57 26.94 2.74 -1.07
C GLY A 57 25.69 3.59 -0.90
N VAL A 58 24.54 2.95 -0.66
CA VAL A 58 23.37 3.59 -0.12
C VAL A 58 23.76 4.01 1.29
N THR A 59 23.79 5.31 1.56
CA THR A 59 23.51 5.79 2.91
C THR A 59 22.11 5.29 3.23
N ALA A 60 22.03 4.10 3.83
CA ALA A 60 20.78 3.54 4.30
C ALA A 60 20.12 4.63 5.13
N ARG A 61 19.00 5.17 4.64
CA ARG A 61 18.19 6.06 5.46
C ARG A 61 17.91 5.27 6.73
N GLU A 62 18.38 5.77 7.87
CA GLU A 62 18.06 5.23 9.19
C GLU A 62 16.59 4.81 9.16
N PRO A 63 16.27 3.53 9.49
CA PRO A 63 14.89 3.08 9.52
C PRO A 63 14.11 4.11 10.33
N GLY A 64 13.11 4.75 9.70
CA GLY A 64 12.21 5.63 10.43
C GLY A 64 11.65 4.88 11.64
N PRO A 65 11.27 5.57 12.73
CA PRO A 65 10.85 4.92 13.96
C PRO A 65 9.85 3.81 13.64
N ALA A 66 10.24 2.57 13.93
CA ALA A 66 9.38 1.42 13.73
C ALA A 66 8.16 1.63 14.63
N GLY A 67 6.97 1.75 14.03
CA GLY A 67 5.74 1.85 14.81
C GLY A 67 5.67 0.72 15.82
N GLN A 68 5.30 1.02 17.06
CA GLN A 68 5.18 0.01 18.10
C GLN A 68 3.79 -0.65 18.05
N TRP A 69 3.75 -1.97 18.19
CA TRP A 69 2.49 -2.69 18.29
C TRP A 69 1.87 -2.49 19.67
N HIS A 70 0.75 -1.78 19.71
CA HIS A 70 -0.04 -1.62 20.93
C HIS A 70 -0.91 -2.85 21.15
N LYS A 71 -0.69 -3.53 22.29
CA LYS A 71 -1.52 -4.67 22.67
C LYS A 71 -2.90 -4.18 23.10
N THR A 72 -3.95 -4.63 22.43
CA THR A 72 -5.34 -4.25 22.70
C THR A 72 -6.17 -5.44 23.15
N TRP A 73 -7.30 -5.12 23.77
CA TRP A 73 -8.28 -6.07 24.27
C TRP A 73 -9.59 -5.95 23.49
N GLY A 74 -10.29 -7.08 23.37
CA GLY A 74 -11.66 -7.14 22.91
C GLY A 74 -12.49 -8.10 23.76
N ALA A 75 -13.80 -7.96 23.72
CA ALA A 75 -14.74 -8.79 24.47
C ALA A 75 -16.06 -8.94 23.72
N ILE A 76 -16.76 -10.04 24.01
CA ILE A 76 -18.09 -10.36 23.49
C ILE A 76 -19.00 -10.63 24.70
N ALA A 77 -20.15 -9.97 24.73
CA ALA A 77 -21.20 -10.19 25.72
C ALA A 77 -22.47 -10.67 25.03
N SER A 78 -23.15 -11.66 25.59
CA SER A 78 -24.40 -12.21 25.05
C SER A 78 -25.32 -12.62 26.20
N SER A 79 -26.62 -12.69 25.93
CA SER A 79 -27.60 -13.38 26.77
C SER A 79 -27.78 -14.83 26.29
N ASP A 80 -28.25 -15.71 27.18
CA ASP A 80 -28.73 -17.05 26.80
C ASP A 80 -30.16 -17.01 26.22
N ALA A 81 -30.90 -15.91 26.44
CA ALA A 81 -32.29 -15.77 26.01
C ALA A 81 -32.43 -15.17 24.59
N THR A 82 -31.37 -14.52 24.08
CA THR A 82 -31.39 -13.82 22.79
C THR A 82 -30.18 -14.19 21.95
N ALA A 83 -30.32 -14.17 20.63
CA ALA A 83 -29.20 -14.30 19.70
C ALA A 83 -28.44 -12.97 19.46
N ASP A 84 -28.62 -11.97 20.31
CA ASP A 84 -27.95 -10.67 20.21
C ASP A 84 -26.65 -10.67 21.03
N ALA A 85 -25.69 -9.84 20.64
CA ALA A 85 -24.43 -9.65 21.36
C ALA A 85 -23.91 -8.22 21.33
N GLY A 86 -23.27 -7.85 22.43
CA GLY A 86 -22.46 -6.65 22.55
C GLY A 86 -20.99 -6.96 22.30
N VAL A 87 -20.31 -6.07 21.58
CA VAL A 87 -18.93 -6.32 21.13
C VAL A 87 -18.04 -5.13 21.45
N ALA A 88 -16.82 -5.40 21.92
CA ALA A 88 -15.78 -4.40 22.10
C ALA A 88 -14.48 -4.85 21.42
N THR A 89 -13.82 -3.92 20.74
CA THR A 89 -12.51 -4.12 20.10
C THR A 89 -11.58 -2.94 20.42
N GLY A 90 -10.27 -3.16 20.34
CA GLY A 90 -9.28 -2.07 20.43
C GLY A 90 -9.19 -1.40 21.81
N ARG A 91 -9.66 -2.03 22.89
CA ARG A 91 -9.68 -1.42 24.23
C ARG A 91 -8.31 -1.50 24.92
N PRO A 92 -7.96 -0.51 25.77
CA PRO A 92 -6.65 -0.45 26.40
C PRO A 92 -6.48 -1.47 27.56
N SER A 93 -7.57 -1.96 28.13
CA SER A 93 -7.55 -2.95 29.22
C SER A 93 -8.67 -3.97 29.07
N LYS A 94 -8.51 -5.09 29.79
CA LYS A 94 -9.52 -6.15 29.88
C LYS A 94 -10.84 -5.62 30.43
N GLU A 95 -10.82 -4.94 31.59
CA GLU A 95 -12.02 -4.30 32.17
C GLU A 95 -12.74 -3.38 31.18
N ASN A 96 -11.99 -2.52 30.46
CA ASN A 96 -12.59 -1.63 29.48
C ASN A 96 -13.27 -2.41 28.35
N ALA A 97 -12.67 -3.50 27.87
CA ALA A 97 -13.29 -4.37 26.87
C ALA A 97 -14.62 -4.96 27.37
N GLU A 98 -14.61 -5.52 28.57
CA GLU A 98 -15.78 -6.14 29.18
C GLU A 98 -16.91 -5.13 29.42
N GLN A 99 -16.61 -3.98 30.02
CA GLN A 99 -17.60 -2.92 30.27
C GLN A 99 -18.19 -2.37 28.97
N PHE A 100 -17.37 -2.15 27.95
CA PHE A 100 -17.88 -1.68 26.66
C PHE A 100 -18.74 -2.73 25.96
N ALA A 101 -18.39 -4.02 26.04
CA ALA A 101 -19.21 -5.07 25.43
C ALA A 101 -20.58 -5.17 26.12
N LEU A 102 -20.62 -5.11 27.46
CA LEU A 102 -21.88 -5.08 28.23
C LEU A 102 -22.72 -3.84 27.91
N ALA A 103 -22.09 -2.65 27.84
CA ALA A 103 -22.78 -1.41 27.52
C ALA A 103 -23.32 -1.39 26.08
N ASP A 104 -22.56 -1.94 25.12
CA ASP A 104 -22.99 -2.05 23.73
C ASP A 104 -24.27 -2.89 23.60
N TYR A 105 -24.35 -4.02 24.30
CA TYR A 105 -25.57 -4.82 24.38
C TYR A 105 -26.72 -4.06 25.06
N GLY A 106 -26.46 -3.41 26.21
CA GLY A 106 -27.44 -2.61 26.94
C GLY A 106 -28.10 -1.52 26.11
N ARG A 107 -27.36 -0.91 25.18
CA ARG A 107 -27.90 0.11 24.25
C ARG A 107 -28.95 -0.43 23.28
N ARG A 108 -29.03 -1.75 23.08
CA ARG A 108 -30.05 -2.41 22.24
C ARG A 108 -31.33 -2.74 23.01
N GLY A 109 -31.41 -2.36 24.29
CA GLY A 109 -32.62 -2.49 25.11
C GLY A 109 -32.72 -3.79 25.91
N ALA A 110 -31.64 -4.57 26.00
CA ALA A 110 -31.57 -5.83 26.72
C ALA A 110 -30.58 -5.74 27.89
N SER A 111 -30.91 -6.34 29.04
CA SER A 111 -30.17 -6.15 30.30
C SER A 111 -29.62 -7.45 30.90
N ASP A 112 -29.79 -8.57 30.22
CA ASP A 112 -29.50 -9.93 30.70
C ASP A 112 -28.21 -10.53 30.10
N CYS A 113 -27.42 -9.74 29.35
CA CYS A 113 -26.15 -10.22 28.84
C CYS A 113 -25.08 -10.34 29.93
N ARG A 114 -24.18 -11.29 29.71
CA ARG A 114 -22.91 -11.42 30.41
C ARG A 114 -21.77 -11.50 29.41
N VAL A 115 -20.56 -11.18 29.86
CA VAL A 115 -19.35 -11.43 29.07
C VAL A 115 -19.16 -12.94 28.89
N ILE A 116 -19.12 -13.39 27.64
CA ILE A 116 -18.92 -14.80 27.29
C ILE A 116 -17.49 -15.06 26.81
N TYR A 117 -16.81 -14.04 26.28
CA TYR A 117 -15.42 -14.17 25.85
C TYR A 117 -14.66 -12.85 25.94
N THR A 118 -13.36 -12.94 26.24
CA THR A 118 -12.46 -11.78 26.28
C THR A 118 -11.10 -12.19 25.77
N TYR A 119 -10.51 -11.37 24.91
CA TYR A 119 -9.31 -11.71 24.16
C TYR A 119 -8.33 -10.55 24.06
N ARG A 120 -7.06 -10.88 23.82
CA ARG A 120 -5.97 -9.91 23.71
C ARG A 120 -5.15 -10.18 22.46
N ASN A 121 -5.07 -9.20 21.56
CA ASN A 121 -4.31 -9.30 20.30
C ASN A 121 -4.65 -10.53 19.44
N GLN A 122 -5.91 -10.95 19.48
CA GLN A 122 -6.40 -12.11 18.76
C GLN A 122 -7.67 -11.73 18.01
N CYS A 123 -8.00 -12.52 16.99
CA CYS A 123 -9.28 -12.44 16.31
C CYS A 123 -10.18 -13.55 16.86
N VAL A 124 -11.45 -13.22 17.08
CA VAL A 124 -12.44 -14.13 17.66
C VAL A 124 -13.75 -13.96 16.92
N ALA A 125 -14.44 -15.07 16.66
CA ALA A 125 -15.80 -15.11 16.16
C ALA A 125 -16.69 -15.84 17.18
N TRP A 126 -17.96 -15.44 17.22
CA TRP A 126 -19.01 -16.00 18.07
C TRP A 126 -20.24 -16.23 17.20
#